data_AF-A0A940QZZ7-F1
#
_entry.id   AF-A0A940QZZ7-F1
#
_cell.length_a   1.000
_cell.length_b   1.000
_cell.length_c   1.000
_cell.angle_alpha   90.00
_cell.angle_beta   90.00
_cell.angle_gamma   90.00
#
_symmetry.space_group_name_H-M   'P 1'
#
loop_
_entity.id
_entity.type
_entity.pdbx_description
1 polymer ?
#
loop_
_entity_poly.entity_id
_entity_poly.type
_entity_poly.pdbx_seq_one_letter_code
_entity_poly.pdbx_strand_id
1 'polypeptide(L)'
;MFFKHLFVALLLFFAMAANSQTKQSRIASLMQTYHRYNMFDGAVLVAENGRVIYKAAFGLANREWNIPNTADTKFMIGSVSKPLTAMLVLVQVQKGLISLDKTIAEYLPQFAGKPAGIVTIRQLLSHTSGMPNYDIMKDFFPNVSRRYFERDDYIKLYMDSTLAFTPGTKYNYSSWGYFTLGHIVEKVTGRSYAQAMKEDVYDKLGMKNSGSYYHTQTVRNRATGYDYSPGGYTSADFRDQSNTMGTGDIYSTVEDLYKFHLGIQSHTLINKELTAAMLAPGIKPADYGFGWFNKNFRYTNTDSVTSNFHLGMTEGFISFMLRIPSTNSLVVILCNSSPTDFFGITKNLVSILYGKSVALKQPVHKVVEALIGSKGVAAAVSEYNRIKDDTTKYYVDWISMNFIAEQLLQQKRYEEARIVAENNVNAFPDKDLVMVTMG
;
A
#
# COMPACT_ATOMS: atom_id res chain seq x y z
N MET A 1 16.34 1.10 -62.69
CA MET A 1 16.27 0.02 -61.67
C MET A 1 16.50 0.53 -60.24
N PHE A 2 17.24 1.62 -60.01
CA PHE A 2 17.53 2.17 -58.66
C PHE A 2 16.32 2.77 -57.90
N PHE A 3 15.33 3.34 -58.58
CA PHE A 3 14.18 3.98 -57.90
C PHE A 3 13.17 3.00 -57.29
N LYS A 4 13.05 1.77 -57.80
CA LYS A 4 12.14 0.75 -57.24
C LYS A 4 12.63 0.18 -55.91
N HIS A 5 13.94 0.10 -55.71
CA HIS A 5 14.52 -0.42 -54.45
C HIS A 5 14.48 0.60 -53.32
N LEU A 6 14.55 1.90 -53.62
CA LEU A 6 14.44 2.97 -52.63
C LEU A 6 13.00 3.11 -52.08
N PHE A 7 11.99 2.88 -52.91
CA PHE A 7 10.58 2.97 -52.51
C PHE A 7 10.15 1.78 -51.62
N VAL A 8 10.68 0.57 -51.89
CA VAL A 8 10.44 -0.63 -51.06
C VAL A 8 11.16 -0.53 -49.71
N ALA A 9 12.36 0.06 -49.66
CA ALA A 9 13.07 0.33 -48.40
C ALA A 9 12.36 1.40 -47.53
N LEU A 10 11.77 2.44 -48.14
CA LEU A 10 10.97 3.44 -47.42
C LEU A 10 9.66 2.88 -46.87
N LEU A 11 9.00 1.97 -47.62
CA LEU A 11 7.78 1.29 -47.16
C LEU A 11 8.05 0.29 -46.02
N LEU A 12 9.21 -0.37 -46.02
CA LEU A 12 9.64 -1.23 -44.91
C LEU A 12 10.00 -0.43 -43.64
N PHE A 13 10.55 0.78 -43.79
CA PHE A 13 10.80 1.67 -42.65
C PHE A 13 9.51 2.27 -42.05
N PHE A 14 8.51 2.58 -42.88
CA PHE A 14 7.20 3.06 -42.40
C PHE A 14 6.35 1.94 -41.77
N ALA A 15 6.48 0.70 -42.24
CA ALA A 15 5.77 -0.45 -41.67
C ALA A 15 6.32 -0.88 -40.29
N MET A 16 7.61 -0.69 -40.01
CA MET A 16 8.18 -0.97 -38.68
C MET A 16 7.91 0.12 -37.64
N ALA A 17 7.57 1.34 -38.07
CA ALA A 17 7.15 2.43 -37.18
C ALA A 17 5.68 2.32 -36.76
N ALA A 18 4.87 1.53 -37.48
CA ALA A 18 3.48 1.25 -37.13
C ALA A 18 3.38 -0.01 -36.27
N ASN A 19 3.02 0.15 -34.99
CA ASN A 19 2.62 -0.86 -34.00
C ASN A 19 3.64 -1.51 -33.05
N SER A 20 4.75 -0.85 -32.68
CA SER A 20 5.28 -1.09 -31.33
C SER A 20 4.57 -0.16 -30.35
N GLN A 21 3.55 -0.66 -29.64
CA GLN A 21 2.94 0.12 -28.56
C GLN A 21 4.01 0.47 -27.51
N THR A 22 4.17 1.76 -27.23
CA THR A 22 5.08 2.23 -26.18
C THR A 22 4.71 1.64 -24.82
N LYS A 23 5.66 1.53 -23.88
CA LYS A 23 5.36 1.13 -22.49
C LYS A 23 4.26 1.99 -21.88
N GLN A 24 4.28 3.30 -22.14
CA GLN A 24 3.25 4.23 -21.69
C GLN A 24 1.85 3.86 -22.19
N SER A 25 1.68 3.60 -23.50
CA SER A 25 0.36 3.24 -24.04
C SER A 25 -0.13 1.88 -23.53
N ARG A 26 0.79 0.92 -23.32
CA ARG A 26 0.47 -0.39 -22.74
C ARG A 26 0.02 -0.26 -21.29
N ILE A 27 0.71 0.56 -20.49
CA ILE A 27 0.31 0.86 -19.10
C ILE A 27 -1.05 1.57 -19.09
N ALA A 28 -1.27 2.55 -19.96
CA ALA A 28 -2.54 3.27 -20.05
C ALA A 28 -3.72 2.32 -20.33
N SER A 29 -3.57 1.45 -21.33
CA SER A 29 -4.60 0.45 -21.68
C SER A 29 -4.84 -0.56 -20.55
N LEU A 30 -3.77 -0.98 -19.85
CA LEU A 30 -3.88 -1.89 -18.71
C LEU A 30 -4.66 -1.24 -17.57
N MET A 31 -4.33 -0.02 -17.17
CA MET A 31 -5.00 0.67 -16.06
C MET A 31 -6.45 1.01 -16.37
N GLN A 32 -6.77 1.38 -17.62
CA GLN A 32 -8.16 1.51 -18.07
C GLN A 32 -8.92 0.19 -17.95
N THR A 33 -8.27 -0.94 -18.25
CA THR A 33 -8.88 -2.27 -18.11
C THR A 33 -9.14 -2.62 -16.65
N TYR A 34 -8.18 -2.35 -15.74
CA TYR A 34 -8.39 -2.53 -14.30
C TYR A 34 -9.57 -1.70 -13.78
N HIS A 35 -9.67 -0.43 -14.16
CA HIS A 35 -10.80 0.42 -13.77
C HIS A 35 -12.13 -0.12 -14.32
N ARG A 36 -12.17 -0.47 -15.62
CA ARG A 36 -13.37 -1.04 -16.27
C ARG A 36 -13.84 -2.35 -15.62
N TYR A 37 -12.92 -3.15 -15.09
CA TYR A 37 -13.24 -4.38 -14.36
C TYR A 37 -13.54 -4.17 -12.87
N ASN A 38 -13.69 -2.92 -12.43
CA ASN A 38 -13.92 -2.55 -11.03
C ASN A 38 -12.84 -3.13 -10.08
N MET A 39 -11.60 -3.14 -10.55
CA MET A 39 -10.44 -3.64 -9.80
C MET A 39 -9.53 -2.50 -9.33
N PHE A 40 -9.79 -1.26 -9.76
CA PHE A 40 -8.98 -0.10 -9.40
C PHE A 40 -9.76 1.22 -9.52
N ASP A 41 -9.86 1.94 -8.41
CA ASP A 41 -10.23 3.34 -8.32
C ASP A 41 -9.19 4.06 -7.45
N GLY A 42 -8.59 5.12 -7.97
CA GLY A 42 -7.46 5.77 -7.30
C GLY A 42 -6.50 6.49 -8.24
N ALA A 43 -5.29 6.74 -7.79
CA ALA A 43 -4.21 7.34 -8.55
C ALA A 43 -3.02 6.38 -8.69
N VAL A 44 -2.35 6.43 -9.83
CA VAL A 44 -1.19 5.58 -10.16
C VAL A 44 -0.10 6.42 -10.82
N LEU A 45 1.16 6.13 -10.46
CA LEU A 45 2.34 6.68 -11.10
C LEU A 45 3.35 5.58 -11.36
N VAL A 46 3.88 5.56 -12.58
CA VAL A 46 4.98 4.68 -12.98
C VAL A 46 6.13 5.54 -13.50
N ALA A 47 7.30 5.37 -12.90
CA ALA A 47 8.54 5.96 -13.36
C ALA A 47 9.55 4.88 -13.73
N GLU A 48 10.32 5.14 -14.78
CA GLU A 48 11.40 4.28 -15.28
C GLU A 48 12.63 5.15 -15.52
N ASN A 49 13.82 4.68 -15.10
CA ASN A 49 15.07 5.43 -15.23
C ASN A 49 14.99 6.84 -14.62
N GLY A 50 14.33 6.96 -13.47
CA GLY A 50 14.13 8.22 -12.76
C GLY A 50 13.16 9.20 -13.41
N ARG A 51 12.43 8.82 -14.47
CA ARG A 51 11.46 9.70 -15.16
C ARG A 51 10.06 9.11 -15.13
N VAL A 52 9.06 9.95 -14.89
CA VAL A 52 7.65 9.54 -14.98
C VAL A 52 7.29 9.19 -16.43
N ILE A 53 6.84 7.96 -16.66
CA ILE A 53 6.36 7.50 -17.97
C ILE A 53 4.84 7.35 -18.01
N TYR A 54 4.18 7.29 -16.85
CA TYR A 54 2.73 7.25 -16.75
C TYR A 54 2.27 7.83 -15.41
N LYS A 55 1.23 8.67 -15.44
CA LYS A 55 0.57 9.23 -14.26
C LYS A 55 -0.90 9.45 -14.60
N ALA A 56 -1.80 8.81 -13.86
CA ALA A 56 -3.24 8.90 -14.12
C ALA A 56 -4.05 8.63 -12.84
N ALA A 57 -5.35 8.92 -12.91
CA ALA A 57 -6.29 8.63 -11.86
C ALA A 57 -7.64 8.17 -12.44
N PHE A 58 -8.39 7.40 -11.66
CA PHE A 58 -9.61 6.71 -12.05
C PHE A 58 -10.61 6.69 -10.91
N GLY A 59 -11.90 6.61 -11.24
CA GLY A 59 -12.98 6.58 -10.25
C GLY A 59 -13.18 7.91 -9.52
N LEU A 60 -13.82 7.85 -8.35
CA LEU A 60 -14.25 9.02 -7.59
C LEU A 60 -13.43 9.20 -6.32
N ALA A 61 -12.93 10.42 -6.10
CA ALA A 61 -12.32 10.85 -4.84
C ALA A 61 -13.37 10.99 -3.73
N ASN A 62 -14.60 11.37 -4.10
CA ASN A 62 -15.74 11.39 -3.21
C ASN A 62 -17.00 10.97 -3.98
N ARG A 63 -17.69 9.96 -3.46
CA ARG A 63 -18.86 9.32 -4.08
C ARG A 63 -20.15 10.06 -3.81
N GLU A 64 -20.30 10.69 -2.64
CA GLU A 64 -21.51 11.46 -2.29
C GLU A 64 -21.71 12.65 -3.24
N TRP A 65 -20.62 13.28 -3.66
CA TRP A 65 -20.62 14.49 -4.48
C TRP A 65 -20.17 14.24 -5.93
N ASN A 66 -19.95 12.99 -6.33
CA ASN A 66 -19.44 12.60 -7.65
C ASN A 66 -18.16 13.36 -8.05
N ILE A 67 -17.23 13.56 -7.10
CA ILE A 67 -15.97 14.24 -7.35
C ILE A 67 -14.98 13.23 -7.93
N PRO A 68 -14.46 13.42 -9.15
CA PRO A 68 -13.52 12.49 -9.75
C PRO A 68 -12.15 12.50 -9.05
N ASN A 69 -11.49 11.36 -9.05
CA ASN A 69 -10.07 11.30 -8.71
C ASN A 69 -9.24 12.03 -9.78
N THR A 70 -8.18 12.68 -9.33
CA THR A 70 -7.15 13.31 -10.16
C THR A 70 -5.78 12.83 -9.69
N ALA A 71 -4.74 13.05 -10.49
CA ALA A 71 -3.38 12.72 -10.07
C ALA A 71 -2.91 13.53 -8.83
N ASP A 72 -3.57 14.65 -8.53
CA ASP A 72 -3.29 15.52 -7.39
C ASP A 72 -4.20 15.24 -6.19
N THR A 73 -5.10 14.25 -6.30
CA THR A 73 -5.92 13.81 -5.17
C THR A 73 -5.03 13.27 -4.07
N LYS A 74 -5.27 13.73 -2.83
CA LYS A 74 -4.55 13.29 -1.64
C LYS A 74 -5.24 12.08 -1.05
N PHE A 75 -4.49 11.01 -0.81
CA PHE A 75 -4.95 9.78 -0.20
C PHE A 75 -4.24 9.58 1.13
N MET A 76 -4.93 9.00 2.11
CA MET A 76 -4.26 8.44 3.27
C MET A 76 -3.39 7.27 2.81
N ILE A 77 -2.10 7.27 3.15
CA ILE A 77 -1.15 6.25 2.66
C ILE A 77 -0.90 5.14 3.67
N GLY A 78 -1.61 5.15 4.81
CA GLY A 78 -1.47 4.14 5.86
C GLY A 78 0.00 3.84 6.16
N SER A 79 0.35 2.55 6.20
CA SER A 79 1.72 2.14 6.57
C SER A 79 2.83 2.51 5.58
N VAL A 80 2.54 3.04 4.38
CA VAL A 80 3.58 3.72 3.57
C VAL A 80 4.14 4.96 4.29
N SER A 81 3.48 5.44 5.35
CA SER A 81 4.00 6.46 6.27
C SER A 81 5.31 6.04 6.97
N LYS A 82 5.55 4.74 7.18
CA LYS A 82 6.73 4.21 7.89
C LYS A 82 8.05 4.52 7.18
N PRO A 83 8.19 4.29 5.87
CA PRO A 83 9.33 4.78 5.11
C PRO A 83 9.68 6.26 5.36
N LEU A 84 8.67 7.13 5.40
CA LEU A 84 8.86 8.58 5.60
C LEU A 84 9.26 8.89 7.05
N THR A 85 8.66 8.19 8.01
CA THR A 85 9.02 8.28 9.44
C THR A 85 10.45 7.81 9.68
N ALA A 86 10.84 6.69 9.06
CA ALA A 86 12.21 6.17 9.12
C ALA A 86 13.19 7.20 8.54
N MET A 87 12.88 7.83 7.41
CA MET A 87 13.69 8.92 6.87
C MET A 87 13.84 10.08 7.88
N LEU A 88 12.75 10.55 8.50
CA LEU A 88 12.81 11.61 9.50
C LEU A 88 13.71 11.24 10.69
N VAL A 89 13.56 10.03 11.22
CA VAL A 89 14.41 9.52 12.31
C VAL A 89 15.88 9.50 11.88
N LEU A 90 16.18 9.02 10.67
CA LEU A 90 17.56 8.99 10.15
C LEU A 90 18.13 10.38 9.90
N VAL A 91 17.31 11.36 9.53
CA VAL A 91 17.73 12.77 9.49
C VAL A 91 18.14 13.24 10.88
N GLN A 92 17.38 12.88 11.93
CA GLN A 92 17.76 13.23 13.30
C GLN A 92 19.00 12.45 13.78
N VAL A 93 19.22 11.22 13.27
CA VAL A 93 20.46 10.47 13.49
C VAL A 93 21.66 11.19 12.87
N GLN A 94 21.53 11.64 11.63
CA GLN A 94 22.59 12.41 10.97
C GLN A 94 22.91 13.73 11.70
N LYS A 95 21.90 14.37 12.31
CA LYS A 95 22.06 15.57 13.15
C LYS A 95 22.66 15.26 14.54
N GLY A 96 22.87 14.00 14.89
CA GLY A 96 23.36 13.58 16.21
C GLY A 96 22.34 13.67 17.35
N LEU A 97 21.07 13.96 17.06
CA LEU A 97 20.00 14.05 18.06
C LEU A 97 19.45 12.67 18.45
N ILE A 98 19.54 11.71 17.54
CA ILE A 98 19.17 10.31 17.76
C ILE A 98 20.39 9.43 17.46
N SER A 99 20.55 8.36 18.23
CA SER A 99 21.48 7.26 17.97
C SER A 99 20.66 6.00 17.76
N LEU A 100 21.03 5.23 16.75
CA LEU A 100 20.37 3.96 16.39
C LEU A 100 20.47 2.92 17.52
N ASP A 101 21.54 2.98 18.31
CA ASP A 101 21.85 1.93 19.30
C ASP A 101 21.49 2.36 20.73
N LYS A 102 20.99 3.58 20.92
CA LYS A 102 20.36 4.00 22.19
C LYS A 102 18.97 3.39 22.32
N THR A 103 18.58 3.20 23.57
CA THR A 103 17.32 2.56 23.97
C THR A 103 16.16 3.54 24.03
N ILE A 104 14.92 3.02 24.07
CA ILE A 104 13.72 3.85 24.27
C ILE A 104 13.81 4.63 25.58
N ALA A 105 14.23 3.99 26.68
CA ALA A 105 14.27 4.61 28.00
C ALA A 105 15.24 5.81 28.08
N GLU A 106 16.28 5.84 27.23
CA GLU A 106 17.21 6.98 27.15
C GLU A 106 16.59 8.23 26.52
N TYR A 107 15.53 8.10 25.72
CA TYR A 107 14.79 9.24 25.14
C TYR A 107 13.45 9.50 25.81
N LEU A 108 12.82 8.45 26.33
CA LEU A 108 11.52 8.47 26.99
C LEU A 108 11.67 7.84 28.38
N PRO A 109 12.05 8.62 29.42
CA PRO A 109 12.31 8.11 30.77
C PRO A 109 11.15 7.32 31.38
N GLN A 110 9.90 7.54 30.94
CA GLN A 110 8.74 6.75 31.35
C GLN A 110 8.83 5.25 31.00
N PHE A 111 9.71 4.87 30.07
CA PHE A 111 10.00 3.47 29.74
C PHE A 111 11.09 2.86 30.64
N ALA A 112 11.73 3.63 31.52
CA ALA A 112 12.73 3.09 32.45
C ALA A 112 12.10 2.01 33.36
N GLY A 113 12.73 0.83 33.41
CA GLY A 113 12.21 -0.33 34.14
C GLY A 113 11.01 -1.04 33.49
N LYS A 114 10.57 -0.60 32.30
CA LYS A 114 9.49 -1.24 31.54
C LYS A 114 10.05 -2.26 30.53
N PRO A 115 9.28 -3.29 30.13
CA PRO A 115 9.78 -4.32 29.20
C PRO A 115 10.37 -3.76 27.90
N ALA A 116 9.72 -2.77 27.29
CA ALA A 116 10.21 -2.14 26.06
C ALA A 116 11.34 -1.11 26.29
N GLY A 117 11.69 -0.77 27.53
CA GLY A 117 12.70 0.26 27.83
C GLY A 117 14.08 -0.06 27.30
N ILE A 118 14.43 -1.34 27.15
CA ILE A 118 15.73 -1.81 26.62
C ILE A 118 15.80 -1.87 25.09
N VAL A 119 14.68 -1.68 24.39
CA VAL A 119 14.61 -1.76 22.93
C VAL A 119 15.37 -0.60 22.32
N THR A 120 16.18 -0.83 21.29
CA THR A 120 16.91 0.24 20.58
C THR A 120 16.11 0.87 19.46
N ILE A 121 16.49 2.09 19.06
CA ILE A 121 15.88 2.79 17.90
C ILE A 121 15.99 1.96 16.62
N ARG A 122 17.14 1.31 16.41
CA ARG A 122 17.36 0.36 15.31
C ARG A 122 16.30 -0.74 15.30
N GLN A 123 16.04 -1.34 16.45
CA GLN A 123 15.08 -2.43 16.59
C GLN A 123 13.63 -1.98 16.38
N LEU A 124 13.29 -0.74 16.74
CA LEU A 124 12.01 -0.14 16.38
C LEU A 124 11.86 0.02 14.86
N LEU A 125 12.86 0.63 14.20
CA LEU A 125 12.86 0.88 12.76
C LEU A 125 12.75 -0.42 11.95
N SER A 126 13.42 -1.49 12.37
CA SER A 126 13.45 -2.78 11.69
C SER A 126 12.39 -3.78 12.13
N HIS A 127 11.45 -3.41 13.00
CA HIS A 127 10.44 -4.32 13.58
C HIS A 127 11.05 -5.57 14.25
N THR A 128 12.18 -5.39 14.94
CA THR A 128 12.85 -6.45 15.71
C THR A 128 12.81 -6.20 17.21
N SER A 129 11.96 -5.28 17.68
CA SER A 129 11.83 -4.93 19.10
C SER A 129 11.16 -6.00 19.96
N GLY A 130 10.34 -6.87 19.36
CA GLY A 130 9.44 -7.75 20.11
C GLY A 130 8.23 -7.02 20.71
N MET A 131 8.09 -5.71 20.50
CA MET A 131 6.90 -4.98 20.99
C MET A 131 5.64 -5.52 20.31
N PRO A 132 4.53 -5.62 21.06
CA PRO A 132 3.25 -6.01 20.48
C PRO A 132 2.72 -4.90 19.57
N ASN A 133 1.60 -5.21 18.93
CA ASN A 133 0.81 -4.25 18.18
C ASN A 133 -0.62 -4.24 18.76
N TYR A 134 -1.49 -3.36 18.24
CA TYR A 134 -2.81 -3.12 18.82
C TYR A 134 -3.74 -4.34 18.85
N ASP A 135 -3.42 -5.42 18.14
CA ASP A 135 -4.15 -6.69 18.12
C ASP A 135 -4.19 -7.41 19.48
N ILE A 136 -3.30 -7.06 20.42
CA ILE A 136 -3.38 -7.58 21.79
C ILE A 136 -4.57 -7.02 22.58
N MET A 137 -5.25 -5.99 22.07
CA MET A 137 -6.41 -5.36 22.70
C MET A 137 -7.67 -5.71 21.92
N LYS A 138 -8.49 -6.61 22.47
CA LYS A 138 -9.74 -7.06 21.86
C LYS A 138 -10.67 -5.91 21.45
N ASP A 139 -10.75 -4.86 22.27
CA ASP A 139 -11.65 -3.71 22.05
C ASP A 139 -10.94 -2.52 21.38
N PHE A 140 -9.80 -2.76 20.70
CA PHE A 140 -9.04 -1.66 20.12
C PHE A 140 -9.81 -0.94 19.02
N PHE A 141 -10.21 -1.63 17.96
CA PHE A 141 -10.91 -0.98 16.85
C PHE A 141 -12.30 -0.45 17.24
N PRO A 142 -13.17 -1.21 17.93
CA PRO A 142 -14.52 -0.74 18.25
C PRO A 142 -14.57 0.43 19.25
N ASN A 143 -13.53 0.60 20.08
CA ASN A 143 -13.54 1.62 21.14
C ASN A 143 -12.25 2.44 21.20
N VAL A 144 -11.12 1.83 21.57
CA VAL A 144 -9.88 2.56 21.90
C VAL A 144 -9.41 3.43 20.73
N SER A 145 -9.41 2.89 19.52
CA SER A 145 -8.93 3.54 18.30
C SER A 145 -9.74 4.79 17.91
N ARG A 146 -10.96 4.91 18.45
CA ARG A 146 -11.89 6.01 18.19
C ARG A 146 -11.71 7.19 19.16
N ARG A 147 -10.92 7.01 20.21
CA ARG A 147 -10.68 8.03 21.25
C ARG A 147 -9.48 8.88 20.89
N TYR A 148 -9.54 10.17 21.21
CA TYR A 148 -8.36 11.01 21.21
C TYR A 148 -7.44 10.65 22.39
N PHE A 149 -6.13 10.65 22.15
CA PHE A 149 -5.11 10.54 23.19
C PHE A 149 -4.01 11.57 22.99
N GLU A 150 -3.60 12.20 24.09
CA GLU A 150 -2.31 12.85 24.15
C GLU A 150 -1.19 11.81 24.01
N ARG A 151 -0.02 12.23 23.51
CA ARG A 151 1.08 11.33 23.19
C ARG A 151 1.55 10.51 24.39
N ASP A 152 1.76 11.19 25.51
CA ASP A 152 2.19 10.57 26.76
C ASP A 152 1.11 9.65 27.38
N ASP A 153 -0.16 9.81 27.00
CA ASP A 153 -1.25 8.91 27.41
C ASP A 153 -1.39 7.71 26.48
N TYR A 154 -1.19 7.89 25.17
CA TYR A 154 -1.30 6.81 24.21
C TYR A 154 -0.26 5.71 24.44
N ILE A 155 0.97 6.09 24.82
CA ILE A 155 2.04 5.12 25.11
C ILE A 155 1.73 4.26 26.36
N LYS A 156 0.91 4.76 27.30
CA LYS A 156 0.52 4.00 28.51
C LYS A 156 -0.30 2.76 28.16
N LEU A 157 -0.93 2.73 26.97
CA LEU A 157 -1.67 1.57 26.50
C LEU A 157 -0.76 0.35 26.31
N TYR A 158 0.53 0.54 25.99
CA TYR A 158 1.41 -0.56 25.62
C TYR A 158 2.78 -0.59 26.31
N MET A 159 3.18 0.46 27.04
CA MET A 159 4.51 0.52 27.67
C MET A 159 4.78 -0.60 28.66
N ASP A 160 3.73 -1.13 29.30
CA ASP A 160 3.80 -2.24 30.26
C ASP A 160 3.64 -3.63 29.62
N SER A 161 3.42 -3.70 28.30
CA SER A 161 3.21 -4.99 27.63
C SER A 161 4.49 -5.82 27.54
N THR A 162 4.36 -7.12 27.74
CA THR A 162 5.44 -8.09 27.55
C THR A 162 5.92 -8.10 26.10
N LEU A 163 7.23 -8.21 25.90
CA LEU A 163 7.81 -8.41 24.57
C LEU A 163 7.56 -9.85 24.10
N ALA A 164 7.18 -10.02 22.84
CA ALA A 164 6.95 -11.33 22.22
C ALA A 164 8.23 -12.19 22.11
N PHE A 165 9.41 -11.55 22.14
CA PHE A 165 10.72 -12.19 22.09
C PHE A 165 11.82 -11.22 22.51
N THR A 166 13.05 -11.75 22.71
CA THR A 166 14.24 -10.96 22.97
C THR A 166 14.53 -9.98 21.81
N PRO A 167 14.63 -8.66 22.06
CA PRO A 167 14.89 -7.67 21.01
C PRO A 167 16.08 -8.04 20.12
N GLY A 168 15.95 -7.85 18.81
CA GLY A 168 16.95 -8.15 17.80
C GLY A 168 16.99 -9.60 17.32
N THR A 169 16.21 -10.52 17.90
CA THR A 169 16.30 -11.96 17.54
C THR A 169 15.30 -12.42 16.49
N LYS A 170 14.17 -11.74 16.35
CA LYS A 170 13.07 -12.09 15.43
C LYS A 170 12.42 -10.83 14.86
N TYR A 171 11.54 -11.01 13.88
CA TYR A 171 10.70 -9.97 13.31
C TYR A 171 9.27 -10.05 13.86
N ASN A 172 8.71 -8.92 14.29
CA ASN A 172 7.28 -8.74 14.55
C ASN A 172 6.88 -7.30 14.25
N TYR A 173 5.93 -7.14 13.32
CA TYR A 173 5.46 -5.84 12.89
C TYR A 173 4.73 -5.11 14.03
N SER A 174 5.14 -3.89 14.35
CA SER A 174 4.54 -3.11 15.43
C SER A 174 4.30 -1.66 15.03
N SER A 175 3.02 -1.27 14.96
CA SER A 175 2.62 0.12 14.75
C SER A 175 2.96 1.00 15.96
N TRP A 176 2.83 0.46 17.18
CA TRP A 176 3.24 1.15 18.40
C TRP A 176 4.75 1.39 18.47
N GLY A 177 5.57 0.50 17.89
CA GLY A 177 7.00 0.76 17.72
C GLY A 177 7.27 2.02 16.88
N TYR A 178 6.55 2.20 15.76
CA TYR A 178 6.68 3.39 14.92
C TYR A 178 6.04 4.65 15.53
N PHE A 179 4.95 4.52 16.27
CA PHE A 179 4.41 5.63 17.07
C PHE A 179 5.46 6.12 18.08
N THR A 180 6.17 5.19 18.73
CA THR A 180 7.22 5.51 19.69
C THR A 180 8.38 6.26 19.03
N LEU A 181 8.77 5.90 17.79
CA LEU A 181 9.75 6.66 17.01
C LEU A 181 9.31 8.10 16.75
N GLY A 182 8.06 8.32 16.33
CA GLY A 182 7.52 9.66 16.14
C GLY A 182 7.54 10.48 17.43
N HIS A 183 7.18 9.86 18.55
CA HIS A 183 7.19 10.51 19.86
C HIS A 183 8.60 10.86 20.35
N ILE A 184 9.59 10.00 20.09
CA ILE A 184 11.01 10.29 20.36
C ILE A 184 11.46 11.52 19.55
N VAL A 185 11.07 11.62 18.27
CA VAL A 185 11.39 12.80 17.46
C VAL A 185 10.81 14.07 18.08
N GLU A 186 9.58 14.04 18.59
CA GLU A 186 8.99 15.19 19.28
C GLU A 186 9.81 15.59 20.51
N LYS A 187 10.18 14.62 21.36
CA LYS A 187 10.95 14.91 22.59
C LYS A 187 12.34 15.45 22.31
N VAL A 188 13.08 14.91 21.34
CA VAL A 188 14.46 15.36 21.05
C VAL A 188 14.53 16.65 20.25
N THR A 189 13.47 17.01 19.52
CA THR A 189 13.45 18.23 18.70
C THR A 189 12.66 19.39 19.33
N GLY A 190 11.77 19.11 20.29
CA GLY A 190 10.83 20.08 20.83
C GLY A 190 9.75 20.55 19.84
N ARG A 191 9.69 19.97 18.63
CA ARG A 191 8.69 20.26 17.59
C ARG A 191 7.64 19.15 17.56
N SER A 192 6.44 19.45 17.08
CA SER A 192 5.47 18.38 16.79
C SER A 192 5.99 17.48 15.67
N TYR A 193 5.54 16.21 15.64
CA TYR A 193 5.93 15.26 14.60
C TYR A 193 5.59 15.79 13.19
N ALA A 194 4.41 16.39 13.03
CA ALA A 194 3.98 16.98 11.78
C ALA A 194 4.88 18.14 11.33
N GLN A 195 5.33 18.98 12.27
CA GLN A 195 6.26 20.06 11.98
C GLN A 195 7.64 19.53 11.58
N ALA A 196 8.17 18.55 12.33
CA ALA A 196 9.45 17.92 12.01
C ALA A 196 9.41 17.24 10.63
N MET A 197 8.36 16.48 10.31
CA MET A 197 8.14 15.91 8.97
C MET A 197 8.10 16.98 7.89
N LYS A 198 7.38 18.08 8.12
CA LYS A 198 7.27 19.18 7.15
C LYS A 198 8.63 19.81 6.85
N GLU A 199 9.35 20.25 7.89
CA GLU A 199 10.57 21.04 7.75
C GLU A 199 11.77 20.20 7.31
N ASP A 200 11.90 18.98 7.85
CA ASP A 200 13.09 18.13 7.64
C ASP A 200 12.94 17.17 6.46
N VAL A 201 11.71 16.87 6.01
CA VAL A 201 11.46 15.94 4.89
C VAL A 201 10.70 16.64 3.75
N TYR A 202 9.47 17.09 3.97
CA TYR A 202 8.61 17.50 2.88
C TYR A 202 9.11 18.76 2.15
N ASP A 203 9.47 19.81 2.88
CA ASP A 203 9.92 21.08 2.29
C ASP A 203 11.25 20.89 1.54
N LYS A 204 12.14 20.04 2.07
CA LYS A 204 13.44 19.73 1.46
C LYS A 204 13.32 18.91 0.18
N LEU A 205 12.27 18.09 0.06
CA LEU A 205 11.99 17.29 -1.13
C LEU A 205 10.93 17.91 -2.05
N GLY A 206 10.36 19.07 -1.68
CA GLY A 206 9.29 19.73 -2.43
C GLY A 206 7.96 18.95 -2.43
N MET A 207 7.69 18.16 -1.39
CA MET A 207 6.47 17.35 -1.21
C MET A 207 5.31 18.19 -0.65
N LYS A 208 4.79 19.12 -1.45
CA LYS A 208 3.83 20.16 -1.03
C LYS A 208 2.41 19.66 -0.71
N ASN A 209 2.10 18.42 -1.07
CA ASN A 209 0.80 17.78 -0.91
C ASN A 209 0.85 16.61 0.09
N SER A 210 1.89 16.52 0.91
CA SER A 210 2.03 15.55 2.00
C SER A 210 1.89 16.21 3.37
N GLY A 211 1.30 15.49 4.32
CA GLY A 211 1.13 15.97 5.70
C GLY A 211 0.55 14.90 6.62
N SER A 212 0.65 15.11 7.94
CA SER A 212 -0.01 14.28 8.94
C SER A 212 -1.51 14.54 8.98
N TYR A 213 -2.31 13.49 9.19
CA TYR A 213 -3.76 13.57 9.23
C TYR A 213 -4.35 13.64 10.64
N TYR A 214 -5.18 14.67 10.87
CA TYR A 214 -6.02 14.80 12.06
C TYR A 214 -7.49 14.90 11.63
N HIS A 215 -8.40 14.24 12.33
CA HIS A 215 -9.79 14.16 11.91
C HIS A 215 -10.52 15.52 11.93
N THR A 216 -10.04 16.49 12.69
CA THR A 216 -10.58 17.86 12.79
C THR A 216 -10.09 18.81 11.70
N GLN A 217 -9.13 18.39 10.87
CA GLN A 217 -8.51 19.30 9.91
C GLN A 217 -9.20 19.26 8.54
N THR A 218 -9.17 20.39 7.84
CA THR A 218 -9.57 20.46 6.43
C THR A 218 -8.37 20.27 5.51
N VAL A 219 -8.38 19.21 4.70
CA VAL A 219 -7.33 18.94 3.70
C VAL A 219 -7.92 19.09 2.30
N ARG A 220 -7.47 20.11 1.57
CA ARG A 220 -7.93 20.35 0.19
C ARG A 220 -7.54 19.21 -0.74
N ASN A 221 -8.50 18.79 -1.58
CA ASN A 221 -8.37 17.69 -2.55
C ASN A 221 -8.06 16.33 -1.90
N ARG A 222 -8.44 16.10 -0.64
CA ARG A 222 -8.34 14.78 -0.02
C ARG A 222 -9.53 13.91 -0.44
N ALA A 223 -9.24 12.68 -0.82
CA ALA A 223 -10.27 11.68 -1.06
C ALA A 223 -10.97 11.26 0.24
N THR A 224 -12.21 10.77 0.11
CA THR A 224 -12.96 10.08 1.16
C THR A 224 -12.72 8.58 1.02
N GLY A 225 -12.50 7.89 2.13
CA GLY A 225 -12.24 6.45 2.15
C GLY A 225 -13.54 5.66 2.15
N TYR A 226 -13.58 4.58 1.38
CA TYR A 226 -14.73 3.70 1.26
C TYR A 226 -14.36 2.24 1.45
N ASP A 227 -15.27 1.48 2.03
CA ASP A 227 -15.24 0.02 1.97
C ASP A 227 -16.15 -0.43 0.83
N TYR A 228 -15.67 -1.40 0.05
CA TYR A 228 -16.39 -1.98 -1.07
C TYR A 228 -16.75 -3.42 -0.76
N SER A 229 -18.02 -3.74 -0.97
CA SER A 229 -18.59 -5.06 -0.71
C SER A 229 -19.67 -5.38 -1.75
N PRO A 230 -20.12 -6.64 -1.86
CA PRO A 230 -21.27 -6.99 -2.69
C PRO A 230 -22.45 -6.12 -2.29
N GLY A 231 -22.98 -5.33 -3.22
CA GLY A 231 -24.02 -4.32 -2.94
C GLY A 231 -23.55 -2.86 -2.99
N GLY A 232 -22.25 -2.61 -3.10
CA GLY A 232 -21.70 -1.28 -3.40
C GLY A 232 -20.68 -0.76 -2.40
N TYR A 233 -20.56 0.57 -2.34
CA TYR A 233 -19.61 1.27 -1.47
C TYR A 233 -20.30 1.79 -0.22
N THR A 234 -19.64 1.66 0.92
CA THR A 234 -20.01 2.31 2.18
C THR A 234 -18.88 3.24 2.62
N SER A 235 -19.20 4.33 3.32
CA SER A 235 -18.17 5.15 3.97
C SER A 235 -17.36 4.27 4.92
N ALA A 236 -16.04 4.44 4.94
CA ALA A 236 -15.19 3.72 5.87
C ALA A 236 -15.49 4.11 7.32
N ASP A 237 -15.27 3.17 8.24
CA ASP A 237 -15.48 3.40 9.67
C ASP A 237 -14.47 4.42 10.23
N PHE A 238 -14.82 5.00 11.38
CA PHE A 238 -14.04 6.03 12.03
C PHE A 238 -12.94 5.46 12.92
N ARG A 239 -11.74 6.02 12.76
CA ARG A 239 -10.61 5.91 13.67
C ARG A 239 -10.03 7.30 13.90
N ASP A 240 -9.67 7.62 15.14
CA ASP A 240 -8.92 8.84 15.40
C ASP A 240 -7.48 8.68 14.91
N GLN A 241 -7.21 9.28 13.74
CA GLN A 241 -5.91 9.19 13.07
C GLN A 241 -4.80 9.94 13.80
N SER A 242 -5.12 10.77 14.81
CA SER A 242 -4.06 11.32 15.67
C SER A 242 -3.25 10.19 16.34
N ASN A 243 -3.86 9.03 16.61
CA ASN A 243 -3.23 7.85 17.19
C ASN A 243 -2.39 7.02 16.21
N THR A 244 -2.33 7.41 14.93
CA THR A 244 -1.54 6.72 13.90
C THR A 244 -0.26 7.48 13.52
N MET A 245 0.14 8.47 14.33
CA MET A 245 1.39 9.21 14.17
C MET A 245 2.59 8.29 13.91
N GLY A 246 3.34 8.56 12.84
CA GLY A 246 4.55 7.82 12.48
C GLY A 246 4.29 6.42 11.90
N THR A 247 3.06 5.93 11.98
CA THR A 247 2.71 4.56 11.55
C THR A 247 1.71 4.53 10.40
N GLY A 248 0.83 5.53 10.28
CA GLY A 248 -0.29 5.52 9.34
C GLY A 248 -0.97 6.87 9.08
N ASP A 249 -0.51 7.96 9.70
CA ASP A 249 -1.19 9.26 9.71
C ASP A 249 -1.00 10.06 8.42
N ILE A 250 -0.05 9.72 7.56
CA ILE A 250 0.31 10.61 6.44
C ILE A 250 -0.74 10.50 5.33
N TYR A 251 -1.16 11.66 4.81
CA TYR A 251 -1.75 11.76 3.47
C TYR A 251 -0.69 12.20 2.46
N SER A 252 -0.83 11.78 1.21
CA SER A 252 0.09 12.14 0.13
C SER A 252 -0.54 12.03 -1.25
N THR A 253 0.25 12.36 -2.28
CA THR A 253 -0.07 12.17 -3.71
C THR A 253 0.96 11.24 -4.35
N VAL A 254 0.64 10.70 -5.52
CA VAL A 254 1.60 9.88 -6.28
C VAL A 254 2.86 10.67 -6.67
N GLU A 255 2.71 11.97 -6.96
CA GLU A 255 3.81 12.87 -7.32
C GLU A 255 4.77 13.11 -6.15
N ASP A 256 4.25 13.33 -4.95
CA ASP A 256 5.11 13.55 -3.78
C ASP A 256 5.84 12.28 -3.35
N LEU A 257 5.21 11.11 -3.47
CA LEU A 257 5.91 9.82 -3.27
C LEU A 257 6.98 9.57 -4.34
N TYR A 258 6.81 10.07 -5.55
CA TYR A 258 7.87 10.07 -6.57
C TYR A 258 9.04 10.97 -6.19
N LYS A 259 8.79 12.18 -5.68
CA LYS A 259 9.85 13.06 -5.14
C LYS A 259 10.58 12.41 -3.97
N PHE A 260 9.86 11.71 -3.08
CA PHE A 260 10.46 10.93 -2.01
C PHE A 260 11.42 9.86 -2.54
N HIS A 261 10.98 9.10 -3.55
CA HIS A 261 11.84 8.12 -4.22
C HIS A 261 13.11 8.73 -4.82
N LEU A 262 13.00 9.89 -5.49
CA LEU A 262 14.15 10.61 -6.02
C LEU A 262 15.09 11.06 -4.90
N GLY A 263 14.56 11.63 -3.82
CA GLY A 263 15.33 12.08 -2.66
C GLY A 263 16.14 10.97 -1.99
N ILE A 264 15.60 9.74 -1.94
CA ILE A 264 16.33 8.55 -1.50
C ILE A 264 17.48 8.24 -2.48
N GLN A 265 17.20 8.25 -3.78
CA GLN A 265 18.18 7.91 -4.81
C GLN A 265 19.36 8.90 -4.86
N SER A 266 19.08 10.19 -4.63
CA SER A 266 20.09 11.26 -4.64
C SER A 266 20.72 11.56 -3.28
N HIS A 267 20.38 10.79 -2.23
CA HIS A 267 20.90 11.01 -0.87
C HIS A 267 20.66 12.44 -0.36
N THR A 268 19.50 13.02 -0.71
CA THR A 268 19.24 14.45 -0.48
C THR A 268 19.13 14.80 1.01
N LEU A 269 18.57 13.91 1.82
CA LEU A 269 18.30 14.17 3.25
C LEU A 269 19.32 13.52 4.19
N ILE A 270 19.82 12.34 3.80
CA ILE A 270 20.75 11.53 4.58
C ILE A 270 21.87 11.02 3.69
N ASN A 271 23.05 10.83 4.26
CA ASN A 271 24.24 10.34 3.55
C ASN A 271 24.07 8.91 3.00
N LYS A 272 25.07 8.46 2.26
CA LYS A 272 25.06 7.15 1.58
C LYS A 272 25.00 6.01 2.58
N GLU A 273 25.70 6.14 3.70
CA GLU A 273 25.80 5.14 4.76
C GLU A 273 24.44 4.90 5.42
N LEU A 274 23.74 5.96 5.81
CA LEU A 274 22.40 5.87 6.40
C LEU A 274 21.36 5.43 5.36
N THR A 275 21.50 5.84 4.09
CA THR A 275 20.63 5.35 3.01
C THR A 275 20.79 3.85 2.82
N ALA A 276 22.03 3.35 2.82
CA ALA A 276 22.32 1.92 2.71
C ALA A 276 21.77 1.15 3.92
N ALA A 277 21.93 1.67 5.14
CA ALA A 277 21.34 1.07 6.34
C ALA A 277 19.81 1.02 6.29
N MET A 278 19.16 2.08 5.77
CA MET A 278 17.69 2.13 5.62
C MET A 278 17.16 1.02 4.72
N LEU A 279 17.88 0.73 3.63
CA LEU A 279 17.48 -0.20 2.59
C LEU A 279 18.12 -1.59 2.71
N ALA A 280 18.90 -1.83 3.76
CA ALA A 280 19.48 -3.14 4.03
C ALA A 280 18.38 -4.15 4.44
N PRO A 281 18.40 -5.39 3.93
CA PRO A 281 17.46 -6.42 4.38
C PRO A 281 17.69 -6.74 5.86
N GLY A 282 16.59 -6.80 6.62
CA GLY A 282 16.60 -7.21 8.01
C GLY A 282 16.52 -8.72 8.20
N ILE A 283 15.90 -9.14 9.30
CA ILE A 283 15.79 -10.56 9.67
C ILE A 283 14.81 -11.30 8.74
N LYS A 284 15.21 -12.48 8.27
CA LYS A 284 14.35 -13.39 7.50
C LYS A 284 13.22 -13.98 8.37
N PRO A 285 12.04 -14.28 7.80
CA PRO A 285 11.71 -14.21 6.37
C PRO A 285 11.21 -12.83 5.91
N ALA A 286 11.15 -11.83 6.80
CA ALA A 286 10.58 -10.54 6.49
C ALA A 286 11.51 -9.64 5.66
N ASP A 287 12.82 -9.75 5.84
CA ASP A 287 13.84 -8.91 5.17
C ASP A 287 13.51 -7.41 5.29
N TYR A 288 12.97 -6.99 6.44
CA TYR A 288 12.49 -5.64 6.68
C TYR A 288 13.62 -4.74 7.21
N GLY A 289 14.00 -3.73 6.42
CA GLY A 289 14.97 -2.69 6.80
C GLY A 289 14.32 -1.58 7.63
N PHE A 290 14.77 -0.34 7.48
CA PHE A 290 14.13 0.78 8.17
C PHE A 290 12.96 1.32 7.35
N GLY A 291 11.76 0.78 7.60
CA GLY A 291 10.54 1.20 6.94
C GLY A 291 10.29 0.54 5.59
N TRP A 292 11.06 -0.48 5.21
CA TRP A 292 10.98 -1.09 3.86
C TRP A 292 11.10 -2.61 3.92
N PHE A 293 10.28 -3.32 3.15
CA PHE A 293 10.56 -4.70 2.76
C PHE A 293 11.61 -4.69 1.66
N ASN A 294 12.72 -5.41 1.85
CA ASN A 294 13.84 -5.48 0.91
C ASN A 294 13.92 -6.89 0.31
N LYS A 295 13.12 -7.14 -0.73
CA LYS A 295 12.95 -8.48 -1.32
C LYS A 295 13.00 -8.45 -2.84
N ASN A 296 13.15 -9.63 -3.44
CA ASN A 296 12.89 -9.79 -4.86
C ASN A 296 11.38 -9.76 -5.13
N PHE A 297 10.94 -8.78 -5.91
CA PHE A 297 9.58 -8.69 -6.41
C PHE A 297 9.43 -9.57 -7.65
N ARG A 298 8.64 -10.62 -7.53
CA ARG A 298 8.35 -11.58 -8.60
C ARG A 298 7.28 -11.01 -9.52
N TYR A 299 7.63 -10.75 -10.78
CA TYR A 299 6.70 -10.17 -11.76
C TYR A 299 6.22 -11.17 -12.83
N THR A 300 6.89 -12.31 -12.99
CA THR A 300 6.39 -13.46 -13.78
C THR A 300 6.56 -14.78 -13.00
N ASN A 301 6.25 -15.93 -13.62
CA ASN A 301 6.46 -17.24 -13.01
C ASN A 301 7.95 -17.65 -12.95
N THR A 302 8.83 -16.94 -13.63
CA THR A 302 10.28 -17.23 -13.65
C THR A 302 11.12 -16.02 -13.26
N ASP A 303 10.59 -14.81 -13.42
CA ASP A 303 11.36 -13.58 -13.33
C ASP A 303 11.01 -12.80 -12.06
N SER A 304 12.05 -12.25 -11.43
CA SER A 304 11.95 -11.35 -10.28
C SER A 304 13.03 -10.29 -10.33
N VAL A 305 12.87 -9.22 -9.57
CA VAL A 305 13.84 -8.14 -9.46
C VAL A 305 14.00 -7.70 -8.01
N THR A 306 15.22 -7.41 -7.58
CA THR A 306 15.47 -6.80 -6.27
C THR A 306 14.72 -5.48 -6.14
N SER A 307 14.03 -5.32 -5.02
CA SER A 307 13.12 -4.20 -4.81
C SER A 307 13.08 -3.78 -3.35
N ASN A 308 12.70 -2.52 -3.13
CA ASN A 308 12.26 -2.04 -1.82
C ASN A 308 10.79 -1.67 -1.94
N PHE A 309 9.93 -2.19 -1.07
CA PHE A 309 8.52 -1.81 -1.10
C PHE A 309 7.89 -1.67 0.27
N HIS A 310 6.76 -1.00 0.31
CA HIS A 310 5.86 -1.00 1.45
C HIS A 310 4.42 -0.94 0.97
N LEU A 311 3.53 -1.61 1.71
CA LEU A 311 2.09 -1.54 1.53
C LEU A 311 1.48 -0.74 2.68
N GLY A 312 0.39 -0.02 2.42
CA GLY A 312 -0.29 0.78 3.41
C GLY A 312 -1.77 0.52 3.35
N MET A 313 -2.37 0.30 4.51
CA MET A 313 -3.81 0.20 4.66
C MET A 313 -4.24 1.03 5.86
N THR A 314 -5.33 1.75 5.70
CA THR A 314 -6.08 2.42 6.75
C THR A 314 -7.54 2.46 6.31
N GLU A 315 -8.44 2.95 7.14
CA GLU A 315 -9.89 2.92 6.98
C GLU A 315 -10.31 3.49 5.60
N GLY A 316 -10.72 2.60 4.68
CA GLY A 316 -11.11 2.95 3.32
C GLY A 316 -9.99 3.33 2.35
N PHE A 317 -8.72 3.12 2.70
CA PHE A 317 -7.57 3.44 1.83
C PHE A 317 -6.58 2.30 1.74
N ILE A 318 -6.06 2.09 0.52
CA ILE A 318 -4.98 1.17 0.22
C ILE A 318 -3.90 1.92 -0.54
N SER A 319 -2.64 1.64 -0.25
CA SER A 319 -1.51 2.18 -0.98
C SER A 319 -0.40 1.14 -1.14
N PHE A 320 0.36 1.29 -2.22
CA PHE A 320 1.54 0.47 -2.49
C PHE A 320 2.62 1.31 -3.15
N MET A 321 3.85 1.19 -2.65
CA MET A 321 5.01 1.86 -3.21
C MET A 321 6.11 0.83 -3.42
N LEU A 322 6.53 0.63 -4.67
CA LEU A 322 7.60 -0.29 -5.08
C LEU A 322 8.71 0.48 -5.78
N ARG A 323 9.92 0.44 -5.22
CA ARG A 323 11.16 0.94 -5.82
C ARG A 323 11.94 -0.22 -6.42
N ILE A 324 12.48 -0.02 -7.62
CA ILE A 324 13.44 -0.92 -8.27
C ILE A 324 14.75 -0.15 -8.43
N PRO A 325 15.71 -0.31 -7.48
CA PRO A 325 16.91 0.52 -7.45
C PRO A 325 17.80 0.40 -8.69
N SER A 326 17.93 -0.80 -9.26
CA SER A 326 18.82 -1.08 -10.39
C SER A 326 18.50 -0.28 -11.66
N THR A 327 17.24 0.11 -11.83
CA THR A 327 16.76 0.90 -12.97
C THR A 327 16.20 2.26 -12.54
N ASN A 328 16.40 2.65 -11.28
CA ASN A 328 15.78 3.84 -10.69
C ASN A 328 14.28 3.96 -11.04
N SER A 329 13.56 2.85 -10.96
CA SER A 329 12.13 2.79 -11.32
C SER A 329 11.26 2.80 -10.06
N LEU A 330 10.03 3.26 -10.23
CA LEU A 330 9.04 3.40 -9.15
C LEU A 330 7.65 3.06 -9.68
N VAL A 331 6.88 2.31 -8.88
CA VAL A 331 5.43 2.19 -9.01
C VAL A 331 4.79 2.69 -7.72
N VAL A 332 3.82 3.61 -7.84
CA VAL A 332 2.97 4.08 -6.75
C VAL A 332 1.51 3.84 -7.12
N ILE A 333 0.76 3.23 -6.21
CA ILE A 333 -0.68 2.99 -6.33
C ILE A 333 -1.33 3.55 -5.06
N LEU A 334 -2.31 4.43 -5.18
CA LEU A 334 -3.10 4.98 -4.09
C LEU A 334 -4.58 4.80 -4.39
N CYS A 335 -5.33 4.14 -3.52
CA CYS A 335 -6.76 3.89 -3.67
C CYS A 335 -7.53 4.45 -2.48
N ASN A 336 -8.74 4.94 -2.73
CA ASN A 336 -9.71 5.30 -1.70
C ASN A 336 -10.89 4.30 -1.62
N SER A 337 -10.60 3.04 -1.95
CA SER A 337 -11.50 1.92 -1.72
C SER A 337 -10.73 0.64 -1.39
N SER A 338 -11.26 -0.13 -0.44
CA SER A 338 -10.77 -1.47 -0.08
C SER A 338 -11.85 -2.52 -0.37
N PRO A 339 -11.53 -3.73 -0.89
CA PRO A 339 -10.19 -4.22 -1.23
C PRO A 339 -9.73 -3.83 -2.65
N THR A 340 -8.42 -3.84 -2.90
CA THR A 340 -7.80 -3.67 -4.23
C THR A 340 -6.60 -4.61 -4.37
N ASP A 341 -6.47 -5.33 -5.49
CA ASP A 341 -5.33 -6.21 -5.79
C ASP A 341 -4.10 -5.41 -6.26
N PHE A 342 -3.47 -4.69 -5.34
CA PHE A 342 -2.29 -3.88 -5.66
C PHE A 342 -1.07 -4.73 -6.05
N PHE A 343 -0.96 -5.99 -5.58
CA PHE A 343 0.12 -6.89 -5.98
C PHE A 343 -0.03 -7.32 -7.44
N GLY A 344 -1.23 -7.72 -7.87
CA GLY A 344 -1.51 -8.08 -9.26
C GLY A 344 -1.34 -6.88 -10.21
N ILE A 345 -1.83 -5.70 -9.84
CA ILE A 345 -1.61 -4.47 -10.61
C ILE A 345 -0.11 -4.20 -10.75
N THR A 346 0.64 -4.19 -9.65
CA THR A 346 2.07 -3.89 -9.68
C THR A 346 2.86 -4.95 -10.45
N LYS A 347 2.53 -6.24 -10.29
CA LYS A 347 3.10 -7.35 -11.08
C LYS A 347 3.00 -7.08 -12.59
N ASN A 348 1.83 -6.67 -13.04
CA ASN A 348 1.58 -6.39 -14.45
C ASN A 348 2.29 -5.12 -14.93
N LEU A 349 2.33 -4.06 -14.10
CA LEU A 349 3.09 -2.84 -14.43
C LEU A 349 4.59 -3.12 -14.55
N VAL A 350 5.18 -3.85 -13.60
CA VAL A 350 6.60 -4.24 -13.65
C VAL A 350 6.88 -5.15 -14.84
N SER A 351 5.97 -6.08 -15.17
CA SER A 351 6.09 -6.90 -16.39
C SER A 351 6.21 -6.05 -17.65
N ILE A 352 5.42 -4.97 -17.77
CA ILE A 352 5.53 -4.03 -18.91
C ILE A 352 6.87 -3.28 -18.89
N LEU A 353 7.36 -2.85 -17.73
CA LEU A 353 8.68 -2.22 -17.61
C LEU A 353 9.80 -3.13 -18.12
N TYR A 354 9.72 -4.43 -17.85
CA TYR A 354 10.64 -5.46 -18.36
C TYR A 354 10.28 -6.01 -19.75
N GLY A 355 9.39 -5.34 -20.49
CA GLY A 355 9.05 -5.69 -21.87
C GLY A 355 8.20 -6.95 -22.04
N LYS A 356 7.74 -7.59 -20.95
CA LYS A 356 6.90 -8.79 -21.00
C LYS A 356 5.48 -8.44 -21.43
N SER A 357 4.82 -9.31 -22.19
CA SER A 357 3.41 -9.13 -22.56
C SER A 357 2.50 -9.31 -21.36
N VAL A 358 1.41 -8.54 -21.31
CA VAL A 358 0.38 -8.61 -20.26
C VAL A 358 -0.99 -8.60 -20.93
N ALA A 359 -1.79 -9.61 -20.63
CA ALA A 359 -3.20 -9.67 -21.01
C ALA A 359 -4.03 -9.90 -19.74
N LEU A 360 -4.75 -8.87 -19.30
CA LEU A 360 -5.63 -8.95 -18.14
C LEU A 360 -6.97 -9.55 -18.54
N LYS A 361 -7.23 -10.77 -18.07
CA LYS A 361 -8.55 -11.40 -18.17
C LYS A 361 -9.52 -10.79 -17.16
N GLN A 362 -10.81 -10.76 -17.49
CA GLN A 362 -11.82 -10.27 -16.58
C GLN A 362 -12.05 -11.31 -15.46
N PRO A 363 -11.93 -10.95 -14.18
CA PRO A 363 -12.32 -11.84 -13.10
C PRO A 363 -13.82 -12.07 -13.11
N VAL A 364 -14.24 -13.34 -13.10
CA VAL A 364 -15.66 -13.70 -13.00
C VAL A 364 -16.28 -13.17 -11.71
N HIS A 365 -15.54 -13.22 -10.59
CA HIS A 365 -16.03 -12.73 -9.30
C HIS A 365 -16.43 -11.25 -9.32
N LYS A 366 -15.73 -10.39 -10.10
CA LYS A 366 -16.13 -8.97 -10.25
C LYS A 366 -17.41 -8.80 -11.07
N VAL A 367 -17.67 -9.67 -12.05
CA VAL A 367 -18.95 -9.69 -12.75
C VAL A 367 -20.08 -10.09 -11.79
N VAL A 368 -19.84 -11.11 -10.97
CA VAL A 368 -20.78 -11.58 -9.95
C VAL A 368 -21.09 -10.50 -8.93
N GLU A 369 -20.09 -9.86 -8.33
CA GLU A 369 -20.28 -8.76 -7.37
C GLU A 369 -21.16 -7.64 -7.93
N ALA A 370 -20.87 -7.18 -9.16
CA ALA A 370 -21.61 -6.11 -9.80
C ALA A 370 -23.08 -6.51 -10.08
N LEU A 371 -23.32 -7.77 -10.47
CA LEU A 371 -24.67 -8.28 -10.72
C LEU A 371 -25.46 -8.51 -9.43
N ILE A 372 -24.83 -8.94 -8.34
CA ILE A 372 -25.49 -9.05 -7.02
C ILE A 372 -26.09 -7.70 -6.63
N GLY A 373 -25.33 -6.61 -6.78
CA GLY A 373 -25.79 -5.26 -6.41
C GLY A 373 -26.87 -4.67 -7.34
N SER A 374 -26.94 -5.11 -8.61
CA SER A 374 -27.81 -4.49 -9.62
C SER A 374 -29.00 -5.33 -10.08
N LYS A 375 -28.87 -6.66 -10.08
CA LYS A 375 -29.87 -7.62 -10.58
C LYS A 375 -30.17 -8.78 -9.61
N GLY A 376 -29.49 -8.83 -8.46
CA GLY A 376 -29.66 -9.86 -7.44
C GLY A 376 -28.82 -11.13 -7.69
N VAL A 377 -28.67 -11.93 -6.64
CA VAL A 377 -27.75 -13.09 -6.59
C VAL A 377 -28.05 -14.18 -7.63
N ALA A 378 -29.33 -14.44 -7.94
CA ALA A 378 -29.71 -15.48 -8.89
C ALA A 378 -29.22 -15.16 -10.32
N ALA A 379 -29.37 -13.89 -10.74
CA ALA A 379 -28.85 -13.42 -12.02
C ALA A 379 -27.32 -13.46 -12.06
N ALA A 380 -26.66 -13.14 -10.94
CA ALA A 380 -25.22 -13.17 -10.82
C ALA A 380 -24.65 -14.59 -10.96
N VAL A 381 -25.25 -15.57 -10.30
CA VAL A 381 -24.85 -16.99 -10.38
C VAL A 381 -25.18 -17.59 -11.76
N SER A 382 -26.29 -17.20 -12.37
CA SER A 382 -26.60 -17.61 -13.75
C SER A 382 -25.52 -17.12 -14.73
N GLU A 383 -25.12 -15.85 -14.61
CA GLU A 383 -24.05 -15.29 -15.44
C GLU A 383 -22.69 -15.94 -15.16
N TYR A 384 -22.35 -16.19 -13.89
CA TYR A 384 -21.15 -16.95 -13.50
C TYR A 384 -21.06 -18.26 -14.30
N ASN A 385 -22.13 -19.06 -14.28
CA ASN A 385 -22.16 -20.37 -14.94
C ASN A 385 -22.08 -20.27 -16.46
N ARG A 386 -22.56 -19.15 -17.03
CA ARG A 386 -22.46 -18.87 -18.46
C ARG A 386 -21.03 -18.52 -18.91
N ILE A 387 -20.27 -17.80 -18.09
CA ILE A 387 -18.97 -17.23 -18.51
C ILE A 387 -17.75 -17.97 -17.97
N LYS A 388 -17.89 -18.80 -16.92
CA LYS A 388 -16.77 -19.47 -16.25
C LYS A 388 -15.88 -20.31 -17.19
N ASP A 389 -16.44 -20.85 -18.26
CA ASP A 389 -15.75 -21.75 -19.19
C ASP A 389 -15.07 -20.99 -20.36
N ASP A 390 -15.38 -19.70 -20.57
CA ASP A 390 -14.67 -18.86 -21.54
C ASP A 390 -13.34 -18.35 -20.96
N THR A 391 -12.37 -19.27 -20.91
CA THR A 391 -11.03 -19.01 -20.39
C THR A 391 -10.21 -18.07 -21.27
N THR A 392 -10.68 -17.72 -22.48
CA THR A 392 -9.99 -16.76 -23.35
C THR A 392 -10.15 -15.34 -22.83
N LYS A 393 -11.31 -15.04 -22.24
CA LYS A 393 -11.67 -13.71 -21.75
C LYS A 393 -11.71 -13.62 -20.23
N TYR A 394 -12.07 -14.70 -19.55
CA TYR A 394 -12.32 -14.71 -18.11
C TYR A 394 -11.33 -15.61 -17.36
N TYR A 395 -11.22 -15.36 -16.06
CA TYR A 395 -10.65 -16.32 -15.11
C TYR A 395 -11.53 -16.42 -13.88
N VAL A 396 -11.58 -17.62 -13.31
CA VAL A 396 -12.29 -17.90 -12.08
C VAL A 396 -11.27 -18.04 -10.96
N ASP A 397 -11.57 -17.43 -9.82
CA ASP A 397 -10.81 -17.61 -8.58
C ASP A 397 -11.79 -18.01 -7.47
N TRP A 398 -11.66 -19.23 -7.01
CA TRP A 398 -12.57 -19.82 -6.03
C TRP A 398 -12.47 -19.12 -4.67
N ILE A 399 -11.30 -18.58 -4.31
CA ILE A 399 -11.08 -17.83 -3.06
C ILE A 399 -11.87 -16.52 -3.11
N SER A 400 -11.75 -15.75 -4.19
CA SER A 400 -12.53 -14.52 -4.37
C SER A 400 -14.04 -14.78 -4.36
N MET A 401 -14.50 -15.88 -4.96
CA MET A 401 -15.91 -16.27 -4.89
C MET A 401 -16.35 -16.61 -3.46
N ASN A 402 -15.49 -17.26 -2.66
CA ASN A 402 -15.76 -17.50 -1.25
C ASN A 402 -15.84 -16.20 -0.44
N PHE A 403 -14.93 -15.24 -0.69
CA PHE A 403 -14.98 -13.94 -0.02
C PHE A 403 -16.28 -13.18 -0.30
N ILE A 404 -16.85 -13.29 -1.50
CA ILE A 404 -18.18 -12.72 -1.78
C ILE A 404 -19.24 -13.33 -0.84
N ALA A 405 -19.24 -14.65 -0.66
CA ALA A 405 -20.18 -15.32 0.24
C ALA A 405 -19.98 -14.89 1.71
N GLU A 406 -18.73 -14.80 2.17
CA GLU A 406 -18.41 -14.31 3.53
C GLU A 406 -18.84 -12.86 3.75
N GLN A 407 -18.62 -11.98 2.77
CA GLN A 407 -19.05 -10.58 2.84
C GLN A 407 -20.59 -10.47 2.91
N LEU A 408 -21.31 -11.25 2.11
CA LEU A 408 -22.77 -11.33 2.19
C LEU A 408 -23.23 -11.84 3.56
N LEU A 409 -22.53 -12.81 4.13
CA LEU A 409 -22.82 -13.34 5.47
C LEU A 409 -22.62 -12.26 6.55
N GLN A 410 -21.53 -11.50 6.49
CA GLN A 410 -21.26 -10.39 7.41
C GLN A 410 -22.32 -9.29 7.32
N GLN A 411 -22.86 -9.06 6.11
CA GLN A 411 -23.99 -8.16 5.87
C GLN A 411 -25.35 -8.76 6.30
N LYS A 412 -25.38 -9.96 6.88
CA LYS A 412 -26.61 -10.70 7.26
C LYS A 412 -27.52 -11.04 6.08
N ARG A 413 -26.97 -11.11 4.86
CA ARG A 413 -27.67 -11.54 3.64
C ARG A 413 -27.55 -13.05 3.47
N TYR A 414 -28.08 -13.79 4.45
CA TYR A 414 -27.84 -15.22 4.64
C TYR A 414 -28.17 -16.07 3.41
N GLU A 415 -29.33 -15.82 2.79
CA GLU A 415 -29.77 -16.60 1.63
C GLU A 415 -28.90 -16.36 0.39
N GLU A 416 -28.46 -15.11 0.17
CA GLU A 416 -27.56 -14.79 -0.93
C GLU A 416 -26.16 -15.37 -0.69
N ALA A 417 -25.68 -15.33 0.55
CA ALA A 417 -24.42 -15.96 0.94
C ALA A 417 -24.46 -17.48 0.68
N ARG A 418 -25.56 -18.15 1.05
CA ARG A 418 -25.79 -19.58 0.79
C ARG A 418 -25.73 -19.90 -0.71
N ILE A 419 -26.45 -19.14 -1.54
CA ILE A 419 -26.50 -19.34 -3.00
C ILE A 419 -25.10 -19.20 -3.64
N VAL A 420 -24.33 -18.19 -3.25
CA VAL A 420 -22.95 -18.00 -3.76
C VAL A 420 -22.03 -19.13 -3.29
N ALA A 421 -22.11 -19.52 -2.02
CA ALA A 421 -21.29 -20.58 -1.45
C ALA A 421 -21.56 -21.94 -2.12
N GLU A 422 -22.83 -22.32 -2.28
CA GLU A 422 -23.23 -23.56 -2.96
C GLU A 422 -22.75 -23.58 -4.42
N ASN A 423 -22.89 -22.46 -5.14
CA ASN A 423 -22.35 -22.37 -6.50
C ASN A 423 -20.83 -22.54 -6.53
N ASN A 424 -20.10 -21.99 -5.55
CA ASN A 424 -18.65 -22.12 -5.48
C ASN A 424 -18.23 -23.57 -5.18
N VAL A 425 -18.91 -24.24 -4.24
CA VAL A 425 -18.70 -25.67 -3.93
C VAL A 425 -18.97 -26.55 -5.15
N ASN A 426 -20.07 -26.31 -5.86
CA ASN A 426 -20.39 -27.06 -7.08
C ASN A 426 -19.36 -26.86 -8.20
N ALA A 427 -18.81 -25.65 -8.33
CA ALA A 427 -17.79 -25.36 -9.33
C ALA A 427 -16.40 -25.91 -8.95
N PHE A 428 -16.15 -26.12 -7.66
CA PHE A 428 -14.85 -26.54 -7.12
C PHE A 428 -15.01 -27.64 -6.04
N PRO A 429 -15.55 -28.82 -6.39
CA PRO A 429 -15.88 -29.87 -5.41
C PRO A 429 -14.66 -30.41 -4.65
N ASP A 430 -13.46 -30.29 -5.23
CA ASP A 430 -12.21 -30.79 -4.65
C ASP A 430 -11.45 -29.71 -3.85
N LYS A 431 -12.04 -28.53 -3.61
CA LYS A 431 -11.43 -27.43 -2.85
C LYS A 431 -12.06 -27.34 -1.47
N ASP A 432 -11.30 -27.69 -0.44
CA ASP A 432 -11.70 -27.57 0.96
C ASP A 432 -11.21 -26.23 1.56
N LEU A 433 -12.12 -25.52 2.22
CA LEU A 433 -11.92 -24.27 2.94
C LEU A 433 -11.01 -24.41 4.16
N VAL A 434 -10.96 -25.59 4.79
CA VAL A 434 -10.14 -25.86 5.98
C VAL A 434 -8.64 -25.66 5.70
N MET A 435 -8.21 -25.76 4.44
CA MET A 435 -6.80 -25.66 4.03
C MET A 435 -6.31 -24.23 3.75
N VAL A 436 -7.20 -23.23 3.63
CA VAL A 436 -6.81 -21.85 3.25
C VAL A 436 -6.65 -20.93 4.46
N THR A 437 -7.33 -21.22 5.57
CA THR A 437 -7.28 -20.41 6.80
C THR A 437 -6.12 -20.75 7.74
N MET A 438 -5.32 -21.78 7.42
CA MET A 438 -4.15 -22.22 8.20
C MET A 438 -2.79 -21.84 7.58
N GLY A 439 -2.76 -20.93 6.60
CA GLY A 439 -1.55 -20.50 5.89
C GLY A 439 -0.79 -19.36 6.56
#